data_AF-A0A841AZ95-F1
#
_entry.id   AF-A0A841AZ95-F1
#
_cell.length_a   1.000
_cell.length_b   1.000
_cell.length_c   1.000
_cell.angle_alpha   90.00
_cell.angle_beta   90.00
_cell.angle_gamma   90.00
#
_symmetry.space_group_name_H-M   'P 1'
#
loop_
_entity.id
_entity.type
_entity.pdbx_description
1 polymer ?
#
loop_
_entity_poly.entity_id
_entity_poly.type
_entity_poly.pdbx_seq_one_letter_code
_entity_poly.pdbx_strand_id
1 'polypeptide(L)' 'MLLALVKSEVSRELAADWAMVRIREGAPEYADDTLVWTALDRLGGADLKTATGSYLHGQADFDSWLREMGS' A
#
# COMPACT_ATOMS: atom_id res chain seq x y z
N MET A 1 6.47 2.37 4.68
CA MET A 1 5.99 2.68 3.32
C MET A 1 4.65 3.42 3.33
N LEU A 2 3.60 2.87 3.95
CA LEU A 2 2.26 3.52 4.01
C LEU A 2 2.26 4.96 4.53
N LEU A 3 3.00 5.26 5.61
CA LEU A 3 3.13 6.63 6.11
C LEU A 3 3.76 7.59 5.09
N ALA A 4 4.74 7.13 4.31
CA ALA A 4 5.40 7.94 3.29
C ALA A 4 4.45 8.21 2.12
N LEU A 5 3.62 7.22 1.73
CA LEU A 5 2.58 7.39 0.71
C LEU A 5 1.54 8.43 1.17
N VAL A 6 1.06 8.32 2.41
CA VAL A 6 0.14 9.30 3.03
C VAL A 6 0.72 10.70 3.02
N LYS A 7 2.00 10.86 3.34
CA LYS A 7 2.69 12.16 3.32
C LYS A 7 3.06 12.64 1.92
N SER A 8 2.75 11.89 0.87
CA SER A 8 3.18 12.15 -0.51
C SER A 8 4.70 12.24 -0.67
N GLU A 9 5.47 11.59 0.21
CA GLU A 9 6.93 11.47 0.14
C GLU A 9 7.37 10.43 -0.91
N VAL A 10 6.47 9.51 -1.26
CA VAL A 10 6.64 8.51 -2.33
C VAL A 10 5.43 8.52 -3.26
N SER A 11 5.62 8.13 -4.51
CA SER A 11 4.50 7.95 -5.44
C SER A 11 3.71 6.66 -5.16
N ARG A 12 2.51 6.58 -5.74
CA ARG A 12 1.65 5.40 -5.69
C ARG A 12 2.33 4.20 -6.33
N GLU A 13 2.97 4.42 -7.48
CA GLU A 13 3.71 3.41 -8.24
C GLU A 13 4.87 2.86 -7.42
N LEU A 14 5.66 3.74 -6.79
CA LEU A 14 6.79 3.30 -5.97
C LEU A 14 6.32 2.48 -4.76
N ALA A 15 5.21 2.89 -4.13
CA ALA A 15 4.60 2.16 -3.03
C ALA A 15 4.08 0.78 -3.47
N ALA A 16 3.41 0.71 -4.63
CA ALA A 16 2.89 -0.53 -5.20
C ALA A 16 4.01 -1.49 -5.59
N ASP A 17 5.01 -1.03 -6.35
CA ASP A 17 6.17 -1.83 -6.73
C ASP A 17 6.90 -2.40 -5.51
N TRP A 18 7.12 -1.57 -4.49
CA TRP A 18 7.77 -1.98 -3.25
C TRP A 18 7.01 -3.08 -2.50
N ALA A 19 5.68 -3.03 -2.52
CA ALA A 19 4.82 -4.02 -1.87
C ALA A 19 4.77 -5.31 -2.67
N MET A 20 4.64 -5.23 -3.99
CA MET A 20 4.55 -6.38 -4.88
C MET A 20 5.82 -7.24 -4.86
N VAL A 21 7.00 -6.62 -4.69
CA VAL A 21 8.25 -7.37 -4.48
C VAL A 21 8.18 -8.23 -3.22
N ARG A 22 7.74 -7.67 -2.09
CA ARG A 22 7.63 -8.39 -0.81
C ARG A 22 6.58 -9.49 -0.85
N ILE A 23 5.43 -9.22 -1.46
CA ILE A 23 4.39 -10.22 -1.66
C ILE A 23 4.93 -11.40 -2.47
N ARG A 24 5.66 -11.12 -3.56
CA ARG A 24 6.28 -12.16 -4.41
C ARG A 24 7.34 -12.97 -3.67
N GLU A 25 8.12 -12.32 -2.83
CA GLU A 25 9.15 -12.95 -1.99
C GLU A 25 8.55 -13.69 -0.79
N GLY A 26 7.23 -13.56 -0.56
CA GLY A 26 6.52 -14.19 0.54
C GLY A 26 6.74 -13.54 1.90
N ALA A 27 7.51 -12.44 1.96
CA ALA A 27 7.81 -11.68 3.19
C ALA A 27 8.00 -12.58 4.44
N PRO A 28 8.95 -13.53 4.42
CA PRO A 28 9.05 -14.61 5.41
C PRO A 28 9.20 -14.11 6.84
N GLU A 29 9.78 -12.93 7.03
CA GLU A 29 9.92 -12.28 8.34
C GLU A 29 8.57 -11.83 8.96
N TYR A 30 7.50 -11.75 8.16
CA TYR A 30 6.15 -11.35 8.56
C TYR A 30 5.10 -12.38 8.19
N ALA A 31 5.48 -13.65 7.99
CA ALA A 31 4.59 -14.70 7.48
C ALA A 31 3.26 -14.80 8.25
N ASP A 32 3.30 -14.65 9.58
CA ASP A 32 2.13 -14.75 10.46
C ASP A 32 1.49 -13.39 10.82
N ASP A 33 2.03 -12.27 10.33
CA ASP A 33 1.54 -10.94 10.65
C ASP A 33 0.47 -10.49 9.65
N THR A 34 -0.79 -10.68 10.04
CA THR A 34 -1.95 -10.32 9.21
C THR A 34 -2.04 -8.81 8.94
N LEU A 35 -1.58 -7.96 9.85
CA LEU A 35 -1.59 -6.51 9.65
C LEU A 35 -0.58 -6.11 8.58
N VAL A 36 0.62 -6.71 8.59
CA VAL A 36 1.63 -6.48 7.55
C VAL A 36 1.12 -6.93 6.19
N TRP A 37 0.51 -8.10 6.08
CA TRP A 37 -0.07 -8.56 4.82
C TRP A 37 -1.19 -7.66 4.32
N THR A 38 -2.04 -7.17 5.22
CA THR A 38 -3.10 -6.19 4.87
C THR A 38 -2.49 -4.87 4.38
N ALA A 39 -1.38 -4.42 4.97
CA ALA A 39 -0.69 -3.21 4.52
C ALA A 39 -0.02 -3.42 3.15
N LEU A 40 0.58 -4.60 2.92
CA LEU A 40 1.17 -4.96 1.64
C LEU A 40 0.13 -5.02 0.53
N ASP A 41 -1.03 -5.63 0.77
CA ASP A 41 -2.13 -5.70 -0.21
C ASP A 41 -2.59 -4.30 -0.64
N ARG A 42 -2.85 -3.41 0.33
CA ARG A 42 -3.26 -2.02 0.06
C ARG A 42 -2.23 -1.23 -0.72
N LEU A 43 -0.96 -1.36 -0.32
CA LEU A 43 0.14 -0.69 -1.01
C LEU A 43 0.28 -1.22 -2.43
N GLY A 44 0.20 -2.55 -2.62
CA GLY A 44 0.26 -3.20 -3.92
C GLY A 44 -0.86 -2.77 -4.87
N GLY A 45 -2.02 -2.37 -4.33
CA GLY A 45 -3.13 -1.80 -5.10
C GLY A 45 -3.10 -0.28 -5.29
N ALA A 46 -2.15 0.45 -4.68
CA ALA A 46 -2.21 1.91 -4.61
C ALA A 46 -2.13 2.61 -5.98
N ASP A 47 -1.54 1.96 -6.99
CA ASP A 47 -1.37 2.48 -8.34
C ASP A 47 -2.46 2.02 -9.33
N LEU A 48 -3.45 1.24 -8.87
CA LEU A 48 -4.56 0.79 -9.70
C LEU A 48 -5.33 1.97 -10.29
N LYS A 49 -5.69 1.85 -11.56
CA LYS A 49 -6.38 2.90 -12.32
C LYS A 49 -7.79 2.46 -12.69
N THR A 50 -8.75 3.37 -12.52
CA THR A 50 -10.14 3.18 -12.98
C THR A 50 -10.31 3.60 -14.43
N ALA A 51 -9.51 4.57 -14.88
CA ALA A 51 -9.45 5.05 -16.26
C ALA A 51 -8.09 5.69 -16.52
N THR A 52 -7.82 6.07 -17.77
CA THR A 52 -6.62 6.83 -18.12
C THR A 52 -6.53 8.12 -17.30
N GLY A 53 -5.48 8.25 -16.49
CA GLY A 53 -5.24 9.43 -15.66
C GLY A 53 -6.02 9.50 -14.34
N SER A 54 -6.79 8.47 -13.98
CA SER A 54 -7.53 8.41 -12.71
C SER A 54 -7.17 7.15 -11.91
N TYR A 55 -6.71 7.34 -10.68
CA TYR A 55 -6.44 6.25 -9.75
C TYR A 55 -7.72 5.80 -9.07
N LEU A 56 -7.78 4.50 -8.76
CA LEU A 56 -8.82 3.90 -7.93
C LEU A 56 -8.76 4.44 -6.49
N HIS A 57 -7.54 4.69 -5.99
CA HIS A 57 -7.30 5.13 -4.62
C HIS A 57 -6.72 6.54 -4.55
N GLY A 58 -7.35 7.35 -3.71
CA GLY A 58 -6.98 8.73 -3.42
C GLY A 58 -6.38 8.90 -2.02
N GLN A 59 -6.08 10.15 -1.67
CA GLN A 59 -5.52 10.50 -0.37
C GLN A 59 -6.40 10.02 0.81
N ALA A 60 -7.72 10.15 0.68
CA ALA A 60 -8.66 9.74 1.72
C ALA A 60 -8.59 8.23 2.02
N ASP A 61 -8.36 7.40 0.99
CA ASP A 61 -8.16 5.96 1.16
C ASP A 61 -6.87 5.70 1.92
N PHE A 62 -5.77 6.37 1.55
CA PHE A 62 -4.47 6.20 2.20
C PHE A 62 -4.53 6.57 3.69
N ASP A 63 -5.23 7.65 4.02
CA ASP A 63 -5.45 8.08 5.41
C ASP A 63 -6.34 7.08 6.18
N SER A 64 -7.35 6.49 5.53
CA SER A 64 -8.15 5.41 6.13
C SER A 64 -7.27 4.20 6.43
N TRP A 65 -6.48 3.79 5.44
CA TRP A 65 -5.62 2.62 5.58
C TRP A 65 -4.63 2.76 6.71
N LEU A 66 -4.04 3.94 6.89
CA LEU A 66 -3.10 4.19 7.99
C LEU A 66 -3.79 4.13 9.36
N ARG A 67 -5.03 4.63 9.47
CA ARG A 67 -5.79 4.59 10.72
C ARG A 67 -6.13 3.17 11.15
N GLU A 68 -6.52 2.32 10.21
CA GLU A 68 -6.86 0.91 10.45
C GLU A 68 -5.64 0.08 10.89
N MET A 69 -4.41 0.56 10.64
CA MET A 69 -3.17 -0.09 11.08
C MET A 69 -2.69 0.39 12.46
N GLY A 70 -3.26 1.48 12.96
CA GLY A 70 -2.92 2.08 14.26
C GLY A 70 -3.98 1.89 15.34
N SER A 71 -5.08 1.20 15.01
CA SER A 71 -6.18 0.82 15.92
C SER A 71 -5.99 -0.59 16.45
#